data_AF-A0AAW6JN04-F1
#
_entry.id   AF-A0AAW6JN04-F1
#
_cell.length_a   1.000
_cell.length_b   1.000
_cell.length_c   1.000
_cell.angle_alpha   90.00
_cell.angle_beta   90.00
_cell.angle_gamma   90.00
#
_symmetry.space_group_name_H-M   'P 1'
#
loop_
_entity.id
_entity.type
_entity.pdbx_description
1 polymer ?
#
loop_
_entity_poly.entity_id
_entity_poly.type
_entity_poly.pdbx_seq_one_letter_code
_entity_poly.pdbx_strand_id
1 'polypeptide(L)'
;MLKREIFLKNITRGLGLLKYTTEYNAELDLYDQNIIAEYFVVKLLNIIYGYNLINLNSKDKLCAAIDLGDYERKLCFQVTSTSLKNHRTKIQETINLFIGNKKYQHFDHLKFLFLGNKQETYRRGFDTQNLFTFDPKKDVINLKDLIRESKSLSDEKLEKLNHLIESEIFYDNLSLEMQILQQRFMAIGHYARRNPQSFTTFNTGTSI
;
A
#
# COMPACT_ATOMS: atom_id res chain seq x y z
N MET A 1 9.80 17.98 -15.49
CA MET A 1 8.59 17.42 -14.86
C MET A 1 8.49 18.00 -13.45
N LEU A 2 7.31 18.41 -12.98
CA LEU A 2 7.17 19.04 -11.66
C LEU A 2 7.38 18.01 -10.53
N LYS A 3 8.00 18.39 -9.40
CA LYS A 3 8.26 17.49 -8.24
C LYS A 3 6.99 16.75 -7.80
N ARG A 4 5.87 17.47 -7.71
CA ARG A 4 4.55 16.93 -7.37
C ARG A 4 4.08 15.85 -8.37
N GLU A 5 4.29 16.09 -9.66
CA GLU A 5 3.92 15.13 -10.71
C GLU A 5 4.76 13.85 -10.60
N ILE A 6 6.06 13.96 -10.32
CA ILE A 6 6.95 12.83 -10.07
C ILE A 6 6.42 11.98 -8.91
N PHE A 7 6.12 12.62 -7.78
CA PHE A 7 5.62 11.92 -6.59
C PHE A 7 4.28 11.24 -6.83
N LEU A 8 3.32 11.93 -7.44
CA LEU A 8 2.00 11.35 -7.74
C LEU A 8 2.12 10.13 -8.68
N LYS A 9 3.00 10.18 -9.69
CA LYS A 9 3.26 9.04 -10.57
C LYS A 9 3.91 7.88 -9.81
N ASN A 10 4.87 8.14 -8.94
CA ASN A 10 5.55 7.10 -8.18
C ASN A 10 4.62 6.43 -7.15
N ILE A 11 3.80 7.22 -6.45
CA ILE A 11 2.74 6.72 -5.54
C ILE A 11 1.74 5.86 -6.31
N THR A 12 1.29 6.32 -7.49
CA THR A 12 0.38 5.56 -8.36
C THR A 12 1.00 4.22 -8.75
N ARG A 13 2.29 4.20 -9.13
CA ARG A 13 3.01 2.97 -9.48
C ARG A 13 3.11 2.02 -8.28
N GLY A 14 3.47 2.53 -7.11
CA GLY A 14 3.69 1.70 -5.91
C GLY A 14 2.40 1.08 -5.41
N LEU A 15 1.33 1.87 -5.28
CA LEU A 15 0.03 1.36 -4.88
C LEU A 15 -0.60 0.46 -5.95
N GLY A 16 -0.31 0.71 -7.23
CA GLY A 16 -0.69 -0.20 -8.32
C GLY A 16 0.00 -1.56 -8.24
N LEU A 17 1.30 -1.59 -7.93
CA LEU A 17 2.05 -2.82 -7.70
C LEU A 17 1.49 -3.58 -6.49
N LEU A 18 1.25 -2.90 -5.37
CA LEU A 18 0.67 -3.50 -4.17
C LEU A 18 -0.70 -4.14 -4.46
N LYS A 19 -1.57 -3.45 -5.23
CA LYS A 19 -2.85 -4.02 -5.66
C LYS A 19 -2.64 -5.32 -6.43
N TYR A 20 -1.76 -5.28 -7.44
CA TYR A 20 -1.51 -6.41 -8.32
C TYR A 20 -0.96 -7.61 -7.56
N THR A 21 0.07 -7.43 -6.73
CA THR A 21 0.65 -8.52 -5.94
C THR A 21 -0.35 -9.09 -4.94
N THR A 22 -1.16 -8.24 -4.31
CA THR A 22 -2.20 -8.68 -3.37
C THR A 22 -3.28 -9.53 -4.05
N GLU A 23 -3.73 -9.13 -5.25
CA GLU A 23 -4.73 -9.89 -6.01
C GLU A 23 -4.18 -11.27 -6.43
N TYR A 24 -2.94 -11.34 -6.92
CA TYR A 24 -2.31 -12.62 -7.29
C TYR A 24 -2.06 -13.53 -6.09
N ASN A 25 -1.57 -12.98 -4.98
CA ASN A 25 -1.34 -13.77 -3.78
C ASN A 25 -2.63 -14.34 -3.22
N ALA A 26 -3.74 -13.60 -3.29
CA ALA A 26 -5.05 -14.09 -2.89
C ALA A 26 -5.54 -15.24 -3.79
N GLU A 27 -5.24 -15.20 -5.10
CA GLU A 27 -5.53 -16.31 -6.02
C GLU A 27 -4.68 -17.56 -5.78
N LEU A 28 -3.47 -17.38 -5.23
CA LEU A 28 -2.53 -18.45 -4.90
C LEU A 28 -2.62 -18.93 -3.45
N ASP A 29 -3.59 -18.43 -2.67
CA ASP A 29 -3.74 -18.69 -1.23
C ASP A 29 -2.49 -18.34 -0.38
N LEU A 30 -1.68 -17.38 -0.84
CA LEU A 30 -0.45 -16.92 -0.19
C LEU A 30 -0.71 -15.73 0.74
N TYR A 31 -1.27 -16.01 1.93
CA TYR A 31 -1.71 -14.98 2.87
C TYR A 31 -0.61 -14.42 3.79
N ASP A 32 0.61 -15.00 3.79
CA ASP A 32 1.72 -14.59 4.67
C ASP A 32 2.20 -13.14 4.42
N GLN A 33 1.91 -12.56 3.25
CA GLN A 33 2.20 -11.14 2.97
C GLN A 33 1.22 -10.14 3.63
N ASN A 34 0.11 -10.60 4.21
CA ASN A 34 -0.87 -9.72 4.85
C ASN A 34 -0.29 -8.94 6.04
N ILE A 35 0.63 -9.54 6.80
CA ILE A 35 1.29 -8.88 7.95
C ILE A 35 2.17 -7.71 7.49
N ILE A 36 2.91 -7.87 6.39
CA ILE A 36 3.76 -6.82 5.82
C ILE A 36 2.89 -5.68 5.27
N ALA A 37 1.79 -6.02 4.60
CA ALA A 37 0.83 -5.04 4.11
C ALA A 37 0.24 -4.23 5.28
N GLU A 38 -0.05 -4.81 6.43
CA GLU A 38 -0.61 -4.10 7.58
C GLU A 38 0.33 -3.02 8.14
N TYR A 39 1.63 -3.31 8.32
CA TYR A 39 2.59 -2.30 8.80
C TYR A 39 2.75 -1.13 7.81
N PHE A 40 2.80 -1.44 6.52
CA PHE A 40 2.82 -0.43 5.46
C PHE A 40 1.52 0.39 5.46
N VAL A 41 0.36 -0.26 5.53
CA VAL A 41 -0.97 0.39 5.49
C VAL A 41 -1.16 1.33 6.68
N VAL A 42 -0.68 0.99 7.88
CA VAL A 42 -0.71 1.91 9.03
C VAL A 42 0.01 3.22 8.70
N LYS A 43 1.26 3.13 8.23
CA LYS A 43 2.05 4.32 7.87
C LYS A 43 1.38 5.11 6.75
N LEU A 44 0.89 4.42 5.73
CA LEU A 44 0.19 4.99 4.58
C LEU A 44 -1.02 5.83 5.01
N LEU A 45 -1.93 5.24 5.79
CA LEU A 45 -3.16 5.89 6.24
C LEU A 45 -2.87 7.05 7.20
N ASN A 46 -1.88 6.90 8.09
CA ASN A 46 -1.45 7.96 9.00
C ASN A 46 -0.91 9.17 8.24
N ILE A 47 -0.13 8.98 7.17
CA ILE A 47 0.37 10.09 6.33
C ILE A 47 -0.79 10.77 5.60
N ILE A 48 -1.64 10.01 4.90
CA ILE A 48 -2.73 10.55 4.08
C ILE A 48 -3.71 11.35 4.96
N TYR A 49 -4.27 10.69 5.99
CA TYR A 49 -5.35 11.28 6.77
C TYR A 49 -4.89 12.04 8.02
N GLY A 50 -3.63 11.91 8.43
CA GLY A 50 -3.15 12.47 9.71
C GLY A 50 -3.72 11.75 10.93
N TYR A 51 -3.98 10.45 10.81
CA TYR A 51 -4.42 9.59 11.92
C TYR A 51 -3.23 9.13 12.77
N ASN A 52 -3.56 8.49 13.89
CA ASN A 52 -2.62 7.82 14.78
C ASN A 52 -3.00 6.32 14.91
N LEU A 53 -3.16 5.66 13.76
CA LEU A 53 -3.48 4.23 13.71
C LEU A 53 -2.31 3.39 14.23
N ILE A 54 -2.65 2.33 14.96
CA ILE A 54 -1.74 1.25 15.34
C ILE A 54 -2.28 -0.10 14.85
N ASN A 55 -1.39 -1.07 14.65
CA ASN A 55 -1.77 -2.45 14.35
C ASN A 55 -2.32 -3.14 15.62
N LEU A 56 -3.55 -3.63 15.54
CA LEU A 56 -4.27 -4.33 16.62
C LEU A 56 -4.01 -5.84 16.63
N ASN A 57 -3.67 -6.43 15.48
CA ASN A 57 -3.33 -7.86 15.33
C ASN A 57 -2.07 -8.26 16.13
N SER A 58 -1.20 -7.31 16.47
CA SER A 58 0.02 -7.55 17.27
C SER A 58 -0.23 -7.81 18.76
N LYS A 59 -1.42 -7.50 19.30
CA LYS A 59 -1.67 -7.52 20.76
C LYS A 59 -2.73 -8.53 21.22
N ASP A 60 -3.66 -8.94 20.37
CA ASP A 60 -4.70 -9.90 20.76
C ASP A 60 -5.28 -10.62 19.53
N LYS A 61 -5.03 -11.93 19.39
CA LYS A 61 -5.67 -12.81 18.38
C LYS A 61 -7.21 -12.86 18.48
N LEU A 62 -7.78 -12.24 19.51
CA LEU A 62 -9.23 -12.13 19.75
C LEU A 62 -9.91 -11.02 18.92
N CYS A 63 -9.17 -10.23 18.15
CA CYS A 63 -9.70 -9.08 17.41
C CYS A 63 -9.97 -9.38 15.92
N ALA A 64 -10.59 -10.52 15.59
CA ALA A 64 -10.79 -10.99 14.20
C ALA A 64 -11.66 -10.08 13.29
N ALA A 65 -12.10 -8.91 13.76
CA ALA A 65 -12.99 -7.99 13.05
C ALA A 65 -12.33 -6.68 12.59
N ILE A 66 -11.16 -6.32 13.13
CA ILE A 66 -10.45 -5.07 12.80
C ILE A 66 -8.95 -5.29 12.91
N ASP A 67 -8.20 -4.72 11.98
CA ASP A 67 -6.74 -4.85 11.93
C ASP A 67 -6.04 -3.63 12.52
N LEU A 68 -6.61 -2.43 12.33
CA LEU A 68 -5.99 -1.16 12.74
C LEU A 68 -6.95 -0.32 13.59
N GLY A 69 -6.40 0.47 14.52
CA GLY A 69 -7.21 1.33 15.38
C GLY A 69 -6.50 2.62 15.79
N ASP A 70 -7.26 3.71 15.85
CA ASP A 70 -6.90 4.99 16.45
C ASP A 70 -7.90 5.25 17.58
N TYR A 71 -7.47 5.03 18.83
CA TYR A 71 -8.31 5.17 20.02
C TYR A 71 -8.66 6.63 20.34
N GLU A 72 -7.80 7.58 19.96
CA GLU A 72 -8.03 9.01 20.20
C GLU A 72 -9.16 9.51 19.30
N ARG A 73 -9.13 9.13 18.02
CA ARG A 73 -10.20 9.45 17.06
C ARG A 73 -11.36 8.48 17.08
N LYS A 74 -11.28 7.42 17.89
CA LYS A 74 -12.27 6.33 17.97
C LYS A 74 -12.65 5.78 16.60
N LEU A 75 -11.66 5.55 15.74
CA LEU A 75 -11.87 4.92 14.44
C LEU A 75 -10.99 3.70 14.25
N CYS A 76 -11.45 2.76 13.44
CA CYS A 76 -10.74 1.53 13.14
C CYS A 76 -10.88 1.14 11.67
N PHE A 77 -9.96 0.31 11.20
CA PHE A 77 -9.98 -0.24 9.86
C PHE A 77 -9.93 -1.77 9.90
N GLN A 78 -10.77 -2.40 9.09
CA GLN A 78 -10.50 -3.71 8.54
C GLN A 78 -9.78 -3.54 7.20
N VAL A 79 -8.62 -4.16 7.06
CA VAL A 79 -7.85 -4.26 5.81
C VAL A 79 -8.16 -5.61 5.19
N THR A 80 -8.34 -5.65 3.86
CA THR A 80 -8.67 -6.90 3.19
C THR A 80 -8.19 -6.95 1.75
N SER A 81 -7.74 -8.13 1.33
CA SER A 81 -7.34 -8.49 -0.03
C SER A 81 -8.46 -9.14 -0.85
N THR A 82 -9.66 -9.36 -0.27
CA THR A 82 -10.72 -10.19 -0.88
C THR A 82 -11.21 -9.67 -2.23
N SER A 83 -11.57 -10.63 -3.12
CA SER A 83 -12.11 -10.40 -4.45
C SER A 83 -13.58 -9.93 -4.48
N LEU A 84 -13.97 -9.32 -5.61
CA LEU A 84 -15.28 -8.67 -5.84
C LEU A 84 -16.52 -9.51 -5.51
N LYS A 85 -16.44 -10.85 -5.57
CA LYS A 85 -17.62 -11.72 -5.50
C LYS A 85 -18.33 -11.73 -4.14
N ASN A 86 -17.68 -11.30 -3.05
CA ASN A 86 -18.23 -11.44 -1.69
C ASN A 86 -18.13 -10.16 -0.82
N HIS A 87 -18.01 -8.97 -1.41
CA HIS A 87 -17.80 -7.72 -0.65
C HIS A 87 -18.87 -7.45 0.40
N ARG A 88 -20.14 -7.54 -0.01
CA ARG A 88 -21.26 -7.29 0.91
C ARG A 88 -21.26 -8.28 2.08
N THR A 89 -21.10 -9.56 1.80
CA THR A 89 -21.07 -10.62 2.80
C THR A 89 -19.92 -10.38 3.78
N LYS A 90 -18.71 -10.14 3.27
CA LYS A 90 -17.53 -9.85 4.08
C LYS A 90 -17.73 -8.63 4.99
N ILE A 91 -18.26 -7.53 4.44
CA ILE A 91 -18.52 -6.31 5.23
C ILE A 91 -19.54 -6.61 6.33
N GLN A 92 -20.67 -7.27 6.02
CA GLN A 92 -21.69 -7.57 7.03
C GLN A 92 -21.19 -8.56 8.09
N GLU A 93 -20.43 -9.59 7.70
CA GLU A 93 -19.79 -10.52 8.64
C GLU A 93 -18.84 -9.79 9.58
N THR A 94 -18.03 -8.88 9.04
CA THR A 94 -17.11 -8.05 9.84
C THR A 94 -17.89 -7.15 10.79
N ILE A 95 -18.99 -6.53 10.34
CA ILE A 95 -19.88 -5.75 11.21
C ILE A 95 -20.49 -6.61 12.32
N ASN A 96 -20.96 -7.82 12.01
CA ASN A 96 -21.50 -8.73 13.00
C ASN A 96 -20.44 -9.13 14.04
N LEU A 97 -19.21 -9.39 13.61
CA LEU A 97 -18.09 -9.67 14.52
C LEU A 97 -17.70 -8.43 15.35
N PHE A 98 -17.72 -7.24 14.76
CA PHE A 98 -17.45 -5.98 15.43
C PHE A 98 -18.47 -5.71 16.55
N ILE A 99 -19.75 -5.97 16.29
CA ILE A 99 -20.84 -5.89 17.26
C ILE A 99 -20.72 -6.99 18.32
N GLY A 100 -20.55 -8.25 17.90
CA GLY A 100 -20.46 -9.40 18.80
C GLY A 100 -19.30 -9.28 19.79
N ASN A 101 -18.18 -8.71 19.36
CA ASN A 101 -17.00 -8.44 20.19
C ASN A 101 -17.03 -7.06 20.87
N LYS A 102 -18.16 -6.35 20.83
CA LYS A 102 -18.39 -5.04 21.49
C LYS A 102 -17.36 -3.96 21.15
N LYS A 103 -16.77 -4.00 19.95
CA LYS A 103 -15.72 -3.05 19.55
C LYS A 103 -16.24 -1.63 19.39
N TYR A 104 -17.55 -1.46 19.17
CA TYR A 104 -18.24 -0.17 19.17
C TYR A 104 -18.11 0.60 20.50
N GLN A 105 -17.73 -0.05 21.61
CA GLN A 105 -17.45 0.65 22.87
C GLN A 105 -16.15 1.47 22.84
N HIS A 106 -15.25 1.16 21.90
CA HIS A 106 -13.96 1.83 21.74
C HIS A 106 -13.86 2.64 20.44
N PHE A 107 -14.63 2.26 19.42
CA PHE A 107 -14.58 2.87 18.10
C PHE A 107 -15.98 3.22 17.60
N ASP A 108 -16.19 4.50 17.26
CA ASP A 108 -17.44 5.04 16.73
C ASP A 108 -17.56 4.85 15.21
N HIS A 109 -16.41 4.61 14.55
CA HIS A 109 -16.30 4.45 13.10
C HIS A 109 -15.54 3.17 12.72
N LEU A 110 -16.19 2.31 11.93
CA LEU A 110 -15.57 1.16 11.28
C LEU A 110 -15.36 1.47 9.80
N LYS A 111 -14.11 1.41 9.34
CA LYS A 111 -13.73 1.59 7.94
C LYS A 111 -13.18 0.31 7.34
N PHE A 112 -13.24 0.20 6.02
CA PHE A 112 -12.70 -0.90 5.23
C PHE A 112 -11.72 -0.34 4.21
N LEU A 113 -10.52 -0.90 4.19
CA LEU A 113 -9.57 -0.72 3.10
C LEU A 113 -9.46 -2.01 2.30
N PHE A 114 -9.98 -1.98 1.07
CA PHE A 114 -9.75 -3.05 0.11
C PHE A 114 -8.44 -2.78 -0.64
N LEU A 115 -7.47 -3.69 -0.49
CA LEU A 115 -6.21 -3.64 -1.22
C LEU A 115 -6.40 -4.02 -2.70
N GLY A 116 -7.39 -4.87 -2.98
CA GLY A 116 -7.88 -5.17 -4.33
C GLY A 116 -8.92 -4.17 -4.84
N ASN A 117 -9.72 -4.62 -5.79
CA ASN A 117 -10.91 -3.87 -6.23
C ASN A 117 -11.95 -3.72 -5.11
N LYS A 118 -12.77 -2.66 -5.17
CA LYS A 118 -13.96 -2.51 -4.31
C LYS A 118 -15.25 -2.49 -5.12
N GLN A 119 -16.33 -2.93 -4.50
CA GLN A 119 -17.67 -2.68 -5.03
C GLN A 119 -18.02 -1.19 -4.89
N GLU A 120 -18.41 -0.56 -6.00
CA GLU A 120 -18.66 0.89 -6.04
C GLU A 120 -19.99 1.30 -5.40
N THR A 121 -21.00 0.43 -5.47
CA THR A 121 -22.35 0.74 -4.98
C THR A 121 -22.96 -0.45 -4.26
N TYR A 122 -23.65 -0.21 -3.15
CA TYR A 122 -24.41 -1.22 -2.42
C TYR A 122 -25.90 -0.92 -2.52
N ARG A 123 -26.70 -1.89 -3.02
CA ARG A 123 -28.15 -1.70 -3.22
C ARG A 123 -28.93 -1.58 -1.91
N ARG A 124 -28.44 -2.16 -0.83
CA ARG A 124 -29.05 -2.15 0.51
C ARG A 124 -28.03 -1.66 1.52
N GLY A 125 -28.50 -1.03 2.59
CA GLY A 125 -27.66 -0.68 3.74
C GLY A 125 -27.08 -1.91 4.42
N PHE A 126 -26.24 -1.68 5.42
CA PHE A 126 -25.67 -2.69 6.30
C PHE A 126 -26.32 -2.57 7.68
N ASP A 127 -26.50 -3.69 8.35
CA ASP A 127 -27.10 -3.70 9.70
C ASP A 127 -26.01 -3.44 10.73
N THR A 128 -25.98 -2.23 11.28
CA THR A 128 -25.08 -1.82 12.37
C THR A 128 -25.76 -1.88 13.74
N GLN A 129 -27.03 -2.28 13.81
CA GLN A 129 -27.88 -2.22 15.00
C GLN A 129 -27.92 -0.83 15.66
N ASN A 130 -27.62 0.24 14.91
CA ASN A 130 -27.47 1.61 15.40
C ASN A 130 -26.40 1.78 16.51
N LEU A 131 -25.41 0.89 16.59
CA LEU A 131 -24.37 0.91 17.63
C LEU A 131 -23.16 1.78 17.26
N PHE A 132 -22.94 2.05 15.97
CA PHE A 132 -21.84 2.86 15.45
C PHE A 132 -22.19 3.44 14.08
N THR A 133 -21.41 4.41 13.61
CA THR A 133 -21.62 5.08 12.32
C THR A 133 -20.95 4.32 11.19
N PHE A 134 -21.70 4.04 10.12
CA PHE A 134 -21.17 3.43 8.90
C PHE A 134 -21.86 3.96 7.65
N ASP A 135 -21.11 4.67 6.81
CA ASP A 135 -21.53 5.07 5.46
C ASP A 135 -20.64 4.35 4.44
N PRO A 136 -21.15 3.34 3.71
CA PRO A 136 -20.33 2.57 2.79
C PRO A 136 -19.75 3.39 1.63
N LYS A 137 -20.25 4.61 1.35
CA LYS A 137 -19.64 5.51 0.36
C LYS A 137 -18.36 6.16 0.86
N LYS A 138 -18.25 6.38 2.18
CA LYS A 138 -17.11 7.06 2.83
C LYS A 138 -16.18 6.10 3.57
N ASP A 139 -16.74 5.01 4.07
CA ASP A 139 -16.08 4.07 4.96
C ASP A 139 -15.61 2.81 4.24
N VAL A 140 -15.94 2.62 2.95
CA VAL A 140 -15.36 1.57 2.12
C VAL A 140 -14.50 2.20 1.02
N ILE A 141 -13.19 2.14 1.23
CA ILE A 141 -12.19 2.73 0.34
C ILE A 141 -11.28 1.65 -0.24
N ASN A 142 -10.58 1.99 -1.32
CA ASN A 142 -9.51 1.16 -1.86
C ASN A 142 -8.26 1.99 -2.21
N LEU A 143 -7.24 1.33 -2.75
CA LEU A 143 -5.99 1.99 -3.15
C LEU A 143 -6.19 3.08 -4.22
N LYS A 144 -7.21 2.96 -5.10
CA LYS A 144 -7.55 4.00 -6.07
C LYS A 144 -8.07 5.27 -5.40
N ASP A 145 -8.84 5.12 -4.32
CA ASP A 145 -9.29 6.27 -3.53
C ASP A 145 -8.12 6.92 -2.81
N LEU A 146 -7.19 6.15 -2.24
CA LEU A 146 -5.97 6.71 -1.63
C LEU A 146 -5.10 7.47 -2.64
N ILE A 147 -5.02 7.01 -3.90
CA ILE A 147 -4.36 7.75 -4.99
C ILE A 147 -5.09 9.06 -5.32
N ARG A 148 -6.42 9.11 -5.19
CA ARG A 148 -7.17 10.36 -5.38
C ARG A 148 -6.93 11.32 -4.22
N GLU A 149 -6.96 10.83 -2.99
CA GLU A 149 -6.66 11.62 -1.79
C GLU A 149 -5.22 12.16 -1.82
N SER A 150 -4.26 11.42 -2.37
CA SER A 150 -2.87 11.91 -2.46
C SER A 150 -2.73 13.21 -3.28
N LYS A 151 -3.65 13.46 -4.22
CA LYS A 151 -3.65 14.67 -5.06
C LYS A 151 -3.96 15.95 -4.29
N SER A 152 -4.62 15.87 -3.13
CA SER A 152 -4.96 17.02 -2.28
C SER A 152 -3.97 17.24 -1.12
N LEU A 153 -2.99 16.34 -0.95
CA LEU A 153 -2.01 16.45 0.14
C LEU A 153 -1.08 17.66 -0.04
N SER A 154 -0.65 18.22 1.09
CA SER A 154 0.46 19.18 1.13
C SER A 154 1.74 18.54 0.56
N ASP A 155 2.66 19.38 0.07
CA ASP A 155 3.91 18.87 -0.51
C ASP A 155 4.75 18.09 0.51
N GLU A 156 4.74 18.47 1.78
CA GLU A 156 5.40 17.74 2.87
C GLU A 156 4.84 16.32 3.04
N LYS A 157 3.50 16.18 3.09
CA LYS A 157 2.86 14.87 3.21
C LYS A 157 3.09 14.02 1.97
N LEU A 158 3.07 14.64 0.79
CA LEU A 158 3.31 13.96 -0.47
C LEU A 158 4.75 13.43 -0.58
N GLU A 159 5.73 14.20 -0.09
CA GLU A 159 7.13 13.79 -0.01
C GLU A 159 7.32 12.61 0.97
N LYS A 160 6.74 12.68 2.16
CA LYS A 160 6.74 11.56 3.13
C LYS A 160 6.10 10.31 2.54
N LEU A 161 4.98 10.47 1.83
CA LEU A 161 4.28 9.36 1.19
C LEU A 161 5.12 8.76 0.05
N ASN A 162 5.76 9.58 -0.77
CA ASN A 162 6.67 9.11 -1.82
C ASN A 162 7.83 8.30 -1.23
N HIS A 163 8.46 8.81 -0.17
CA HIS A 163 9.55 8.12 0.50
C HIS A 163 9.13 6.76 1.06
N LEU A 164 7.96 6.69 1.71
CA LEU A 164 7.40 5.42 2.21
C LEU A 164 7.24 4.39 1.08
N ILE A 165 6.73 4.81 -0.08
CA ILE A 165 6.56 3.93 -1.25
C ILE A 165 7.92 3.42 -1.75
N GLU A 166 8.92 4.30 -1.85
CA GLU A 166 10.27 3.92 -2.26
C GLU A 166 10.91 2.91 -1.31
N SER A 167 10.79 3.15 0.00
CA SER A 167 11.46 2.35 1.03
C SER A 167 10.81 0.99 1.29
N GLU A 168 9.50 0.86 1.08
CA GLU A 168 8.76 -0.36 1.45
C GLU A 168 8.32 -1.17 0.22
N ILE A 169 8.01 -0.51 -0.91
CA ILE A 169 7.46 -1.18 -2.10
C ILE A 169 8.53 -1.39 -3.18
N PHE A 170 9.47 -0.45 -3.33
CA PHE A 170 10.50 -0.52 -4.38
C PHE A 170 11.89 -0.91 -3.87
N TYR A 171 12.02 -1.30 -2.61
CA TYR A 171 13.29 -1.66 -1.99
C TYR A 171 14.06 -2.73 -2.79
N ASP A 172 13.37 -3.76 -3.28
CA ASP A 172 13.97 -4.86 -4.05
C ASP A 172 14.37 -4.48 -5.48
N ASN A 173 13.75 -3.46 -6.08
CA ASN A 173 14.16 -3.00 -7.41
C ASN A 173 15.51 -2.30 -7.37
N LEU A 174 15.82 -1.59 -6.28
CA LEU A 174 17.10 -0.88 -6.15
C LEU A 174 18.26 -1.86 -5.99
N SER A 175 18.08 -2.94 -5.22
CA SER A 175 19.10 -3.97 -5.03
C SER A 175 19.31 -4.78 -6.32
N LEU A 176 18.24 -5.13 -7.03
CA LEU A 176 18.30 -5.84 -8.31
C LEU A 176 18.91 -4.97 -9.42
N GLU A 177 18.54 -3.69 -9.53
CA GLU A 177 19.15 -2.75 -10.48
C GLU A 177 20.65 -2.58 -10.21
N MET A 178 21.05 -2.48 -8.94
CA MET A 178 22.46 -2.44 -8.56
C MET A 178 23.20 -3.73 -8.93
N GLN A 179 22.57 -4.89 -8.76
CA GLN A 179 23.15 -6.17 -9.21
C GLN A 179 23.28 -6.24 -10.73
N ILE A 180 22.27 -5.80 -11.48
CA ILE A 180 22.31 -5.74 -12.95
C ILE A 180 23.39 -4.78 -13.43
N LEU A 181 23.52 -3.60 -12.80
CA LEU A 181 24.59 -2.65 -13.09
C LEU A 181 25.96 -3.25 -12.82
N GLN A 182 26.16 -3.91 -11.66
CA GLN A 182 27.41 -4.60 -11.34
C GLN A 182 27.76 -5.67 -12.39
N GLN A 183 26.79 -6.48 -12.80
CA GLN A 183 26.99 -7.49 -13.85
C GLN A 183 27.38 -6.86 -15.19
N ARG A 184 26.74 -5.75 -15.58
CA ARG A 184 27.09 -5.00 -16.80
C ARG A 184 28.49 -4.42 -16.72
N PHE A 185 28.87 -3.80 -15.60
CA PHE A 185 30.23 -3.30 -15.38
C PHE A 185 31.28 -4.42 -15.45
N MET A 186 31.00 -5.59 -14.85
CA MET A 186 31.89 -6.75 -14.94
C MET A 186 32.01 -7.28 -16.38
N ALA A 187 30.91 -7.37 -17.12
CA ALA A 187 30.91 -7.81 -18.51
C ALA A 187 31.70 -6.86 -19.42
N ILE A 188 31.53 -5.55 -19.25
CA ILE A 188 32.29 -4.52 -19.98
C ILE A 188 33.79 -4.62 -19.63
N GLY A 189 34.13 -4.74 -18.34
CA GLY A 189 35.51 -4.88 -17.90
C GLY A 189 36.18 -6.14 -18.45
N HIS A 190 35.46 -7.26 -18.51
CA HIS A 190 35.97 -8.50 -19.09
C HIS A 190 36.11 -8.41 -20.62
N TYR A 191 35.18 -7.76 -21.31
CA TYR A 191 35.27 -7.49 -22.75
C TYR A 191 36.46 -6.57 -23.09
N ALA A 192 36.68 -5.50 -22.32
CA ALA A 192 37.80 -4.58 -22.48
C ALA A 192 39.16 -5.27 -22.26
N ARG A 193 39.26 -6.17 -21.27
CA ARG A 193 40.47 -6.98 -21.05
C ARG A 193 40.76 -7.96 -22.20
N ARG A 194 39.72 -8.53 -22.81
CA ARG A 194 39.87 -9.44 -23.97
C ARG A 194 40.11 -8.72 -25.29
N ASN A 195 39.74 -7.44 -25.41
CA ASN A 195 39.87 -6.65 -26.63
C ASN A 195 40.54 -5.29 -26.37
N PRO A 196 41.83 -5.23 -25.98
CA PRO A 196 42.50 -3.98 -25.60
C PRO A 196 42.50 -2.93 -26.73
N GLN A 197 42.61 -3.39 -27.98
CA GLN A 197 42.65 -2.57 -29.19
C GLN A 197 41.32 -1.86 -29.50
N SER A 198 40.21 -2.31 -28.91
CA SER A 198 38.89 -1.70 -29.11
C SER A 198 38.60 -0.49 -28.22
N PHE A 199 39.49 -0.18 -27.27
CA PHE A 199 39.37 0.94 -26.33
C PHE A 199 40.52 1.97 -26.43
N THR A 200 41.49 1.76 -27.32
CA THR A 200 42.70 2.61 -27.47
C THR A 200 42.57 3.74 -28.50
N THR A 201 41.41 3.98 -29.11
CA THR A 201 41.27 4.99 -30.19
C THR A 201 40.92 6.41 -29.74
N PHE A 202 40.88 6.71 -28.44
CA PHE A 202 40.66 8.07 -27.93
C PHE A 202 41.91 8.69 -27.31
N ASN A 203 43.10 8.54 -27.90
CA ASN A 203 44.25 9.40 -27.54
C ASN A 203 45.43 9.30 -28.52
N THR A 204 45.27 9.74 -29.78
CA THR A 204 46.40 10.24 -30.58
C THR A 204 45.87 11.21 -31.63
N GLY A 205 45.79 12.50 -31.28
CA GLY A 205 45.30 13.50 -32.22
C GLY A 205 45.47 14.92 -31.73
N THR A 206 46.66 15.30 -31.28
CA THR A 206 47.13 16.70 -31.29
C THR A 206 48.63 16.73 -31.00
N SER A 207 49.41 16.59 -32.07
CA SER A 207 50.76 17.16 -32.17
C SER A 207 50.84 17.88 -33.51
N ILE A 208 50.60 19.19 -33.48
CA ILE A 208 51.13 20.16 -34.44
C ILE A 208 51.74 21.28 -33.60
#